data_AF-A0A939BHB9-F1
#
_entry.id   AF-A0A939BHB9-F1
#
_cell.length_a   1.000
_cell.length_b   1.000
_cell.length_c   1.000
_cell.angle_alpha   90.00
_cell.angle_beta   90.00
_cell.angle_gamma   90.00
#
_symmetry.space_group_name_H-M   'P 1'
#
loop_
_entity.id
_entity.type
_entity.pdbx_description
1 polymer ?
#
loop_
_entity_poly.entity_id
_entity_poly.type
_entity_poly.pdbx_seq_one_letter_code
_entity_poly.pdbx_strand_id
1 'polypeptide(L)'
;MYSIVSNEEKLNQLQNNCSMPEVLSDEKVFKRLRADVECLNEAYGADRDLQADLGGFVVVIWGGRSEVQNEVEKVLTHHKLHPDEYEYMDKIILPERDDITVTFRLFLCSSDYAVEIVTIEEVGE
;
A
#
# COMPACT_ATOMS: atom_id res chain seq x y z
N MET A 1 11.16 -2.91 -3.30
CA MET A 1 11.16 -1.43 -3.22
C MET A 1 9.86 -0.97 -2.58
N TYR A 2 9.78 0.25 -2.05
CA TYR A 2 8.53 0.79 -1.50
C TYR A 2 8.33 2.28 -1.79
N SER A 3 7.09 2.76 -1.65
CA SER A 3 6.71 4.16 -1.70
C SER A 3 5.62 4.45 -0.67
N ILE A 4 5.66 5.64 -0.07
CA ILE A 4 4.62 6.15 0.82
C ILE A 4 3.69 7.04 0.00
N VAL A 5 2.41 6.70 0.01
CA VAL A 5 1.34 7.41 -0.69
C VAL A 5 0.38 8.00 0.33
N SER A 6 0.47 9.32 0.51
CA SER A 6 -0.34 10.06 1.47
C SER A 6 -1.38 10.97 0.83
N ASN A 7 -1.31 11.17 -0.49
CA ASN A 7 -2.23 12.02 -1.24
C ASN A 7 -2.16 11.68 -2.73
N GLU A 8 -3.01 12.36 -3.52
CA GLU A 8 -3.10 12.13 -4.96
C GLU A 8 -1.81 12.48 -5.71
N GLU A 9 -1.06 13.50 -5.26
CA GLU A 9 0.23 13.84 -5.86
C GLU A 9 1.23 12.69 -5.72
N LYS A 10 1.33 12.10 -4.52
CA LYS A 10 2.19 10.94 -4.26
C LYS A 10 1.74 9.70 -5.02
N LEU A 11 0.43 9.52 -5.21
CA LEU A 11 -0.11 8.43 -6.01
C LEU A 11 0.30 8.56 -7.48
N ASN A 12 0.22 9.77 -8.03
CA ASN A 12 0.67 10.05 -9.40
C ASN A 12 2.20 9.91 -9.54
N GLN A 13 2.98 10.30 -8.52
CA GLN A 13 4.43 10.07 -8.49
C GLN A 13 4.77 8.57 -8.48
N LEU A 14 4.03 7.77 -7.71
CA LEU A 14 4.19 6.31 -7.68
C LEU A 14 4.01 5.69 -9.07
N GLN A 15 2.99 6.11 -9.83
CA GLN A 15 2.74 5.60 -11.18
C GLN A 15 3.94 5.78 -12.12
N ASN A 16 4.71 6.85 -11.94
CA ASN A 16 5.90 7.14 -12.76
C ASN A 16 7.19 6.45 -12.26
N ASN A 17 7.25 6.09 -10.98
CA ASN A 17 8.47 5.60 -10.33
C ASN A 17 8.46 4.08 -10.06
N CYS A 18 7.29 3.44 -10.16
CA CYS A 18 7.17 2.00 -9.97
C CYS A 18 7.88 1.25 -11.10
N SER A 19 8.67 0.24 -10.74
CA SER A 19 9.33 -0.64 -11.72
C SER A 19 8.39 -1.69 -12.31
N MET A 20 7.11 -1.67 -11.94
CA MET A 20 6.03 -2.53 -12.43
C MET A 20 4.85 -1.68 -12.95
N PRO A 21 5.08 -0.85 -13.99
CA PRO A 21 4.09 0.12 -14.49
C PRO A 21 2.81 -0.55 -15.00
N GLU A 22 2.88 -1.80 -15.46
CA GLU A 22 1.73 -2.59 -15.92
C GLU A 22 0.70 -2.83 -14.82
N VAL A 23 1.13 -3.00 -13.57
CA VAL A 23 0.23 -3.19 -12.42
C VAL A 23 -0.51 -1.90 -12.07
N LEU A 24 0.21 -0.78 -12.08
CA LEU A 24 -0.37 0.54 -11.79
C LEU A 24 -1.13 1.13 -12.98
N SER A 25 -1.05 0.50 -14.15
CA SER A 25 -1.86 0.81 -15.32
C SER A 25 -3.18 0.03 -15.33
N ASP A 26 -3.31 -1.04 -14.51
CA ASP A 26 -4.58 -1.74 -14.33
C ASP A 26 -5.59 -0.83 -13.62
N GLU A 27 -6.75 -0.63 -14.27
CA GLU A 27 -7.78 0.28 -13.78
C GLU A 27 -8.30 -0.12 -12.39
N LYS A 28 -8.41 -1.42 -12.10
CA LYS A 28 -8.93 -1.88 -10.80
C LYS A 28 -7.93 -1.58 -9.69
N VAL A 29 -6.65 -1.87 -9.91
CA VAL A 29 -5.59 -1.60 -8.94
C VAL A 29 -5.48 -0.11 -8.67
N PHE A 30 -5.37 0.71 -9.72
CA PHE A 30 -5.16 2.14 -9.56
C PHE A 30 -6.39 2.84 -8.97
N LYS A 31 -7.60 2.46 -9.37
CA LYS A 31 -8.84 2.98 -8.79
C LYS A 31 -8.98 2.60 -7.33
N ARG A 32 -8.56 1.39 -6.94
CA ARG A 32 -8.58 0.96 -5.54
C ARG A 32 -7.63 1.81 -4.69
N LEU A 33 -6.36 1.93 -5.10
CA LEU A 33 -5.37 2.79 -4.44
C LEU A 33 -5.86 4.23 -4.27
N ARG A 34 -6.48 4.79 -5.31
CA ARG A 34 -7.06 6.14 -5.25
C ARG A 34 -8.16 6.24 -4.20
N ALA A 35 -9.09 5.28 -4.20
CA ALA A 35 -10.20 5.26 -3.24
C ALA A 35 -9.70 5.13 -1.80
N ASP A 36 -8.67 4.32 -1.55
CA ASP A 36 -8.09 4.17 -0.23
C ASP A 36 -7.41 5.49 0.24
N VAL A 37 -6.67 6.17 -0.64
CA VAL A 37 -6.08 7.50 -0.36
C VAL A 37 -7.16 8.56 -0.10
N GLU A 38 -8.23 8.58 -0.89
CA GLU A 38 -9.38 9.47 -0.68
C GLU A 38 -10.05 9.21 0.67
N CYS A 39 -10.24 7.94 1.04
CA CYS A 39 -10.81 7.55 2.32
C CYS A 39 -9.96 8.06 3.49
N LEU A 40 -8.63 7.91 3.42
CA LEU A 40 -7.71 8.44 4.43
C LEU A 40 -7.72 9.97 4.48
N ASN A 41 -7.87 10.66 3.34
CA ASN A 41 -8.03 12.12 3.30
C ASN A 41 -9.33 12.57 3.99
N GLU A 42 -10.43 11.86 3.77
CA GLU A 42 -11.72 12.17 4.40
C GLU A 42 -11.70 11.88 5.91
N ALA A 43 -11.08 10.78 6.33
CA ALA A 43 -11.05 10.36 7.73
C ALA A 43 -10.09 11.22 8.59
N TYR A 44 -8.92 11.59 8.05
CA TYR A 44 -7.83 12.19 8.82
C TYR A 44 -7.43 13.59 8.35
N GLY A 45 -8.00 14.09 7.24
CA GLY A 45 -7.61 15.33 6.60
C GLY A 45 -6.48 15.14 5.59
N ALA A 46 -6.52 15.92 4.49
CA ALA A 46 -5.53 15.84 3.42
C ALA A 46 -4.14 16.38 3.83
N ASP A 47 -4.08 17.32 4.77
CA ASP A 47 -2.86 17.99 5.25
C ASP A 47 -2.29 17.34 6.53
N ARG A 48 -2.42 16.02 6.65
CA ARG A 48 -2.02 15.25 7.85
C ARG A 48 -0.50 15.13 8.02
N ASP A 49 -0.05 15.17 9.27
CA ASP A 49 1.38 15.11 9.63
C ASP A 49 1.85 13.68 9.89
N LEU A 50 2.37 13.05 8.84
CA LEU A 50 2.89 11.68 8.90
C LEU A 50 4.12 11.54 9.78
N GLN A 51 4.88 12.61 10.03
CA GLN A 51 6.08 12.55 10.87
C GLN A 51 5.74 12.52 12.37
N ALA A 52 4.52 12.96 12.71
CA ALA A 52 3.98 12.91 14.06
C ALA A 52 3.13 11.66 14.33
N ASP A 53 3.10 10.68 13.41
CA ASP A 53 2.17 9.54 13.42
C ASP A 53 0.71 9.97 13.53
N LEU A 54 0.34 11.08 12.89
CA LEU A 54 -1.03 11.60 12.85
C LEU A 54 -1.64 11.41 11.47
N GLY A 55 -2.69 10.61 11.40
CA GLY A 55 -3.54 10.41 10.23
C GLY A 55 -3.39 9.03 9.61
N GLY A 56 -2.87 8.91 8.39
CA GLY A 56 -2.66 7.58 7.81
C GLY A 56 -2.19 7.61 6.37
N PHE A 57 -1.66 6.50 5.89
CA PHE A 57 -1.08 6.45 4.56
C PHE A 57 -1.09 5.03 4.01
N VAL A 58 -0.90 4.96 2.69
CA VAL A 58 -0.70 3.70 1.99
C VAL A 58 0.80 3.51 1.76
N VAL A 59 1.34 2.35 2.13
CA VAL A 59 2.68 1.90 1.78
C VAL A 59 2.55 0.91 0.64
N VAL A 60 3.00 1.30 -0.55
CA VAL A 60 3.03 0.40 -1.70
C VAL A 60 4.41 -0.22 -1.80
N ILE A 61 4.49 -1.55 -1.74
CA ILE A 61 5.72 -2.35 -1.76
C ILE A 61 5.67 -3.26 -2.98
N TRP A 62 6.71 -3.27 -3.81
CA TRP A 62 6.75 -4.08 -5.02
C TRP A 62 8.12 -4.72 -5.27
N GLY A 63 8.12 -5.85 -5.98
CA GLY A 63 9.30 -6.60 -6.38
C GLY A 63 9.11 -8.11 -6.24
N GLY A 64 10.24 -8.83 -6.16
CA GLY A 64 10.23 -10.27 -5.92
C GLY A 64 9.73 -10.61 -4.52
N ARG A 65 9.11 -11.79 -4.36
CA ARG A 65 8.48 -12.22 -3.10
C ARG A 65 9.35 -12.04 -1.85
N SER A 66 10.62 -12.44 -1.92
CA SER A 66 11.54 -12.32 -0.78
C SER A 66 11.86 -10.85 -0.43
N GLU A 67 11.99 -9.98 -1.44
CA GLU A 67 12.23 -8.56 -1.24
C GLU A 67 11.01 -7.88 -0.62
N VAL A 68 9.82 -8.18 -1.14
CA VAL A 68 8.56 -7.66 -0.62
C VAL A 68 8.36 -8.11 0.83
N GLN A 69 8.58 -9.39 1.14
CA GLN A 69 8.46 -9.90 2.50
C GLN A 69 9.39 -9.19 3.48
N ASN A 70 10.65 -8.96 3.09
CA ASN A 70 11.62 -8.23 3.91
C ASN A 70 11.19 -6.78 4.17
N GLU A 71 10.67 -6.07 3.16
CA GLU A 71 10.18 -4.69 3.33
C GLU A 71 8.89 -4.64 4.17
N VAL A 72 7.98 -5.59 3.98
CA VAL A 72 6.77 -5.73 4.82
C VAL A 72 7.15 -5.91 6.29
N GLU A 73 8.11 -6.79 6.59
CA GLU A 73 8.56 -7.03 7.97
C GLU A 73 9.15 -5.77 8.62
N LYS A 74 9.89 -4.95 7.85
CA LYS A 74 10.39 -3.65 8.33
C LYS A 74 9.27 -2.68 8.66
N VAL A 75 8.26 -2.58 7.79
CA VAL A 75 7.09 -1.70 8.03
C VAL A 75 6.32 -2.15 9.26
N LEU A 76 6.02 -3.45 9.37
CA LEU A 76 5.34 -4.01 10.53
C LEU A 76 6.12 -3.75 11.83
N THR A 77 7.44 -4.00 11.81
CA THR A 77 8.30 -3.77 12.98
C THR A 77 8.34 -2.30 13.37
N HIS A 78 8.46 -1.39 12.40
CA HIS A 78 8.53 0.05 12.63
C HIS A 78 7.25 0.57 13.31
N HIS A 79 6.08 0.14 12.82
CA HIS A 79 4.77 0.54 13.35
C HIS A 79 4.27 -0.35 14.49
N LYS A 80 5.08 -1.33 14.94
CA LYS A 80 4.73 -2.30 16.01
C LYS A 80 3.45 -3.09 15.71
N LEU A 81 3.25 -3.45 14.45
CA LEU A 81 2.09 -4.18 13.96
C LEU A 81 2.35 -5.69 13.92
N HIS A 82 1.33 -6.47 14.26
CA HIS A 82 1.37 -7.92 14.05
C HIS A 82 0.86 -8.26 12.63
N PRO A 83 1.54 -9.16 11.88
CA PRO A 83 1.20 -9.43 10.47
C PRO A 83 -0.25 -9.91 10.23
N ASP A 84 -0.86 -10.53 11.25
CA ASP A 84 -2.21 -11.10 11.18
C ASP A 84 -3.30 -10.21 11.83
N GLU A 85 -2.92 -9.06 12.41
CA GLU A 85 -3.86 -8.14 13.07
C GLU A 85 -4.28 -7.00 12.14
N TYR A 86 -4.60 -7.32 10.89
CA TYR A 86 -5.20 -6.37 9.95
C TYR A 86 -6.73 -6.35 10.14
N GLU A 87 -7.35 -5.17 9.99
CA GLU A 87 -8.81 -5.02 10.05
C GLU A 87 -9.48 -5.41 8.74
N TYR A 88 -8.75 -5.26 7.63
CA TYR A 88 -9.24 -5.58 6.31
C TYR A 88 -8.13 -6.08 5.39
N MET A 89 -8.44 -7.08 4.58
CA MET A 89 -7.56 -7.59 3.53
C MET A 89 -8.34 -7.86 2.26
N ASP A 90 -7.75 -7.48 1.13
CA ASP A 90 -8.28 -7.72 -0.20
C ASP A 90 -7.15 -8.13 -1.15
N LYS A 91 -7.51 -8.84 -2.23
CA LYS A 91 -6.57 -9.31 -3.24
C LYS A 91 -7.10 -9.06 -4.64
N ILE A 92 -6.25 -8.49 -5.48
CA ILE A 92 -6.50 -8.34 -6.90
C ILE A 92 -5.57 -9.29 -7.64
N ILE A 93 -6.17 -10.19 -8.43
CA ILE A 93 -5.48 -11.05 -9.38
C ILE A 93 -5.60 -10.40 -10.75
N LEU A 94 -4.46 -10.16 -11.40
CA LEU A 94 -4.40 -9.56 -12.72
C LEU A 94 -4.62 -10.66 -13.78
N PRO A 95 -5.67 -10.57 -14.62
CA PRO A 95 -5.96 -11.63 -15.60
C PRO A 95 -4.85 -11.85 -16.61
N GLU A 96 -4.07 -10.82 -16.91
CA GLU A 96 -2.97 -10.86 -17.89
C GLU A 96 -1.59 -11.10 -17.26
N ARG A 97 -1.51 -11.16 -15.92
CA ARG A 97 -0.29 -11.39 -15.12
C ARG A 97 -0.63 -12.27 -13.91
N ASP A 98 -0.83 -13.56 -14.16
CA ASP A 98 -1.10 -14.55 -13.12
C ASP A 98 0.11 -14.83 -12.21
N ASP A 99 1.29 -14.39 -12.65
CA ASP A 99 2.54 -14.31 -11.90
C ASP A 99 2.58 -13.11 -10.96
N ILE A 100 1.59 -12.22 -10.92
CA ILE A 100 1.54 -11.08 -9.98
C ILE A 100 0.33 -11.21 -9.06
N THR A 101 0.57 -11.04 -7.75
CA THR A 101 -0.48 -10.85 -6.77
C THR A 101 -0.42 -9.45 -6.18
N VAL A 102 -1.54 -8.73 -6.18
CA VAL A 102 -1.67 -7.47 -5.45
C VAL A 102 -2.50 -7.71 -4.19
N THR A 103 -1.94 -7.46 -3.01
CA THR A 103 -2.63 -7.64 -1.72
C THR A 103 -2.71 -6.32 -0.96
N PHE A 104 -3.90 -5.95 -0.51
CA PHE A 104 -4.16 -4.80 0.33
C PHE A 104 -4.36 -5.27 1.77
N ARG A 105 -3.73 -4.61 2.75
CA ARG A 105 -3.90 -4.90 4.18
C ARG A 105 -3.98 -3.60 4.96
N LEU A 106 -5.14 -3.30 5.53
CA LEU A 106 -5.36 -2.12 6.36
C LEU A 106 -5.10 -2.46 7.83
N PHE A 107 -4.32 -1.62 8.49
CA PHE A 107 -4.05 -1.65 9.93
C PHE A 107 -4.51 -0.34 10.58
N LEU A 108 -5.45 -0.42 11.51
CA LEU A 108 -5.91 0.69 12.33
C LEU A 108 -5.07 0.73 13.62
N CYS A 109 -4.02 1.54 13.59
CA CYS A 109 -3.04 1.61 14.66
C CYS A 109 -3.59 2.34 15.91
N SER A 110 -4.49 3.31 15.71
CA SER A 110 -5.22 4.03 16.75
C SER A 110 -6.50 4.67 16.16
N SER A 111 -7.22 5.46 16.96
CA SER A 111 -8.35 6.26 16.46
C SER A 111 -7.94 7.33 15.44
N ASP A 112 -6.68 7.75 15.46
CA ASP A 112 -6.13 8.86 14.68
C ASP A 112 -4.94 8.43 13.80
N TYR A 113 -4.63 7.13 13.72
CA TYR A 113 -3.52 6.60 12.92
C TYR A 113 -3.87 5.29 12.21
N ALA A 114 -3.64 5.24 10.89
CA ALA A 114 -3.84 4.05 10.07
C ALA A 114 -2.70 3.84 9.05
N VAL A 115 -2.33 2.59 8.83
CA VAL A 115 -1.34 2.18 7.82
C VAL A 115 -1.96 1.13 6.92
N GLU A 116 -2.05 1.39 5.63
CA GLU A 116 -2.41 0.37 4.65
C GLU A 116 -1.15 -0.12 3.93
N ILE A 117 -0.88 -1.43 3.99
CA ILE A 117 0.21 -2.05 3.29
C ILE A 117 -0.34 -2.71 2.02
N VAL A 118 0.10 -2.21 0.86
CA VAL A 118 -0.21 -2.78 -0.45
C VAL A 118 1.04 -3.47 -0.99
N THR A 119 0.96 -4.78 -1.21
CA THR A 119 2.05 -5.55 -1.82
C THR A 119 1.72 -5.85 -3.28
N ILE A 120 2.71 -5.70 -4.15
CA ILE A 120 2.70 -6.14 -5.55
C ILE A 120 3.82 -7.17 -5.67
N GLU A 121 3.46 -8.45 -5.62
CA GLU A 121 4.39 -9.57 -5.49
C GLU A 121 4.46 -10.37 -6.77
N GLU A 122 5.64 -10.49 -7.35
CA GLU A 122 5.92 -11.45 -8.42
C GLU A 122 6.08 -12.86 -7.82
N VAL A 123 5.22 -13.77 -8.26
CA VAL A 123 5.19 -15.20 -7.95
C VAL A 123 6.05 -15.92 -9.01
N GLY A 124 7.35 -15.65 -9.02
CA GLY A 124 8.31 -16.25 -9.96
C GLY A 124 9.72 -16.29 -9.37
N GLU A 125 10.18 -17.52 -9.07
CA GLU A 125 11.45 -17.99 -8.45
C GLU A 125 11.90 -17.40 -7.09
#